data_AF-A0AAI9RND6-F1
#
_entry.id   AF-A0AAI9RND6-F1
#
_cell.length_a   1.000
_cell.length_b   1.000
_cell.length_c   1.000
_cell.angle_alpha   90.00
_cell.angle_beta   90.00
_cell.angle_gamma   90.00
#
_symmetry.space_group_name_H-M   'P 1'
#
loop_
_entity.id
_entity.type
_entity.pdbx_description
1 polymer ?
#
loop_
_entity_poly.entity_id
_entity_poly.type
_entity_poly.pdbx_seq_one_letter_code
_entity_poly.pdbx_strand_id
1 'polypeptide(L)'
;MNIITAPSIQETISKIFMNETESLNQIDGLDKFFEIETQLMYEIHHLEKERAKETLRELIDMLSLRSEKDIIRSIRNYYIILSSVMARKLYEMRVPPKKAFAFNSACVELVDKHMNDSEFMFVADELIEFFVSIISERKQPSFGHQTVNKVVIYINDEVERDLSVEDIAKHFSISTSHLSRIFREHAGITLVEYLNVRRVEESQYYLRHSDKGISEISKQFHFCNQSYFTRIFKKYTEVTPKQFRDSQHIPYFRYTLPNAK
;
A
#
# COMPACT_ATOMS: atom_id res chain seq x y z
N MET A 1 -12.62 11.80 -58.33
CA MET A 1 -12.74 10.67 -57.40
C MET A 1 -11.90 11.03 -56.18
N ASN A 2 -12.51 11.66 -55.16
CA ASN A 2 -11.78 12.13 -53.98
C ASN A 2 -11.61 10.97 -53.01
N ILE A 3 -10.38 10.49 -52.88
CA ILE A 3 -9.99 9.55 -51.82
C ILE A 3 -9.82 10.40 -50.57
N ILE A 4 -10.84 10.42 -49.70
CA ILE A 4 -10.71 10.99 -48.36
C ILE A 4 -9.84 10.02 -47.57
N THR A 5 -8.54 10.33 -47.46
CA THR A 5 -7.63 9.61 -46.56
C THR A 5 -8.07 9.86 -45.12
N ALA A 6 -8.30 8.78 -44.37
CA ALA A 6 -8.62 8.87 -42.95
C ALA A 6 -7.53 9.68 -42.21
N PRO A 7 -7.90 10.56 -41.27
CA PRO A 7 -6.92 11.37 -40.55
C PRO A 7 -5.94 10.49 -39.79
N SER A 8 -4.69 10.93 -39.71
CA SER A 8 -3.68 10.24 -38.91
C SER A 8 -4.07 10.24 -37.42
N ILE A 9 -3.50 9.32 -36.63
CA ILE A 9 -3.70 9.28 -35.18
C ILE A 9 -3.31 10.62 -34.55
N GLN A 10 -2.21 11.22 -35.03
CA GLN A 10 -1.74 12.53 -34.55
C GLN A 10 -2.75 13.65 -34.86
N GLU A 11 -3.29 13.70 -36.08
CA GLU A 11 -4.32 14.69 -36.44
C GLU A 11 -5.60 14.51 -35.62
N THR A 12 -5.95 13.27 -35.29
CA THR A 12 -7.09 12.97 -34.42
C THR A 12 -6.86 13.46 -33.00
N ILE A 13 -5.69 13.21 -32.42
CA ILE A 13 -5.31 13.72 -31.08
C ILE A 13 -5.33 15.24 -31.05
N SER A 14 -4.76 15.92 -32.06
CA SER A 14 -4.73 17.38 -32.13
C SER A 14 -6.14 17.98 -32.17
N LYS A 15 -7.05 17.37 -32.94
CA LYS A 15 -8.47 17.79 -32.99
C LYS A 15 -9.16 17.62 -31.64
N ILE A 16 -8.95 16.48 -30.97
CA ILE A 16 -9.50 16.23 -29.64
C ILE A 16 -8.96 17.27 -28.65
N PHE A 17 -7.65 17.51 -28.63
CA PHE A 17 -7.01 18.48 -27.74
C PHE A 17 -7.54 19.91 -27.94
N MET A 18 -7.71 20.35 -29.19
CA MET A 18 -8.27 21.68 -29.48
C MET A 18 -9.71 21.80 -28.98
N ASN A 19 -10.56 20.81 -29.29
CA ASN A 19 -11.96 20.80 -28.84
C ASN A 19 -12.07 20.81 -27.31
N GLU A 20 -11.23 20.02 -26.63
CA GLU A 20 -11.15 20.00 -25.17
C GLU A 20 -10.69 21.34 -24.60
N THR A 21 -9.67 21.97 -25.19
CA THR A 21 -9.18 23.28 -24.75
C THR A 21 -10.26 24.36 -24.84
N GLU A 22 -11.01 24.41 -25.93
CA GLU A 22 -12.12 25.34 -26.11
C GLU A 22 -13.26 25.10 -25.11
N SER A 23 -13.59 23.83 -24.86
CA SER A 23 -14.60 23.45 -23.87
C SER A 23 -14.19 23.81 -22.44
N LEU A 24 -12.93 23.59 -22.08
CA LEU A 24 -12.42 23.81 -20.71
C LEU A 24 -12.22 25.28 -20.38
N ASN A 25 -11.92 26.13 -21.37
CA ASN A 25 -11.80 27.58 -21.18
C ASN A 25 -13.09 28.25 -20.68
N GLN A 26 -14.24 27.56 -20.74
CA GLN A 26 -15.53 28.05 -20.27
C GLN A 26 -15.83 27.63 -18.82
N ILE A 27 -14.95 26.84 -18.19
CA ILE A 27 -15.13 26.30 -16.83
C ILE A 27 -14.17 27.04 -15.89
N ASP A 28 -14.74 27.87 -15.01
CA ASP A 28 -13.96 28.62 -14.00
C ASP A 28 -13.36 27.68 -12.93
N GLY A 29 -12.13 27.99 -12.49
CA GLY A 29 -11.47 27.33 -11.36
C GLY A 29 -10.68 26.06 -11.69
N LEU A 30 -10.72 25.58 -12.95
CA LEU A 30 -9.99 24.39 -13.38
C LEU A 30 -8.46 24.59 -13.38
N ASP A 31 -8.00 25.84 -13.44
CA ASP A 31 -6.58 26.23 -13.31
C ASP A 31 -5.96 25.77 -11.98
N LYS A 32 -6.77 25.59 -10.94
CA LYS A 32 -6.34 25.11 -9.61
C LYS A 32 -6.26 23.59 -9.49
N PHE A 33 -6.74 22.83 -10.49
CA PHE A 33 -6.87 21.38 -10.39
C PHE A 33 -5.55 20.69 -9.94
N PHE A 34 -4.45 21.01 -10.60
CA PHE A 34 -3.14 20.41 -10.28
C PHE A 34 -2.55 20.93 -8.96
N GLU A 35 -2.93 22.13 -8.51
CA GLU A 35 -2.54 22.66 -7.20
C GLU A 35 -3.23 21.86 -6.08
N ILE A 36 -4.53 21.61 -6.24
CA ILE A 36 -5.34 20.82 -5.30
C ILE A 36 -4.91 19.36 -5.30
N GLU A 37 -4.58 18.78 -6.47
CA GLU A 37 -4.01 17.43 -6.54
C GLU A 37 -2.66 17.33 -5.81
N THR A 38 -1.83 18.37 -5.90
CA THR A 38 -0.58 18.46 -5.13
C THR A 38 -0.85 18.53 -3.63
N GLN A 39 -1.86 19.30 -3.21
CA GLN A 39 -2.29 19.40 -1.82
C GLN A 39 -2.80 18.05 -1.30
N LEU A 40 -3.61 17.33 -2.08
CA LEU A 40 -4.07 15.98 -1.74
C LEU A 40 -2.89 15.06 -1.44
N MET A 41 -1.89 15.04 -2.32
CA MET A 41 -0.69 14.21 -2.11
C MET A 41 0.11 14.62 -0.87
N TYR A 42 0.15 15.91 -0.53
CA TYR A 42 0.77 16.40 0.69
C TYR A 42 0.03 15.90 1.94
N GLU A 43 -1.29 16.03 2.00
CA GLU A 43 -2.11 15.62 3.14
C GLU A 43 -2.03 14.12 3.38
N ILE A 44 -2.12 13.34 2.30
CA ILE A 44 -1.96 11.90 2.35
C ILE A 44 -0.57 11.53 2.92
N HIS A 45 0.50 12.20 2.47
CA HIS A 45 1.85 11.95 2.97
C HIS A 45 2.00 12.24 4.47
N HIS A 46 1.29 13.25 4.97
CA HIS A 46 1.28 13.63 6.38
C HIS A 46 0.23 12.87 7.21
N LEU A 47 -0.45 11.88 6.61
CA LEU A 47 -1.50 11.07 7.24
C LEU A 47 -2.71 11.90 7.70
N GLU A 48 -2.96 13.05 7.07
CA GLU A 48 -4.10 13.91 7.35
C GLU A 48 -5.35 13.40 6.62
N LYS A 49 -5.83 12.21 7.01
CA LYS A 49 -6.84 11.44 6.25
C LYS A 49 -8.14 12.21 5.97
N GLU A 50 -8.66 12.96 6.94
CA GLU A 50 -9.95 13.65 6.80
C GLU A 50 -9.83 14.83 5.82
N ARG A 51 -8.71 15.56 5.89
CA ARG A 51 -8.41 16.62 4.91
C ARG A 51 -8.20 16.05 3.52
N ALA A 52 -7.43 14.96 3.41
CA ALA A 52 -7.22 14.29 2.13
C ALA A 52 -8.55 13.83 1.48
N LYS A 53 -9.51 13.35 2.28
CA LYS A 53 -10.85 13.02 1.77
C LYS A 53 -11.58 14.27 1.28
N GLU A 54 -11.56 15.37 2.04
CA GLU A 54 -12.17 16.64 1.63
C GLU A 54 -11.56 17.17 0.33
N THR A 55 -10.24 17.17 0.22
CA THR A 55 -9.50 17.62 -0.98
C THR A 55 -9.80 16.73 -2.19
N LEU A 56 -9.91 15.41 -2.01
CA LEU A 56 -10.29 14.50 -3.10
C LEU A 56 -11.74 14.76 -3.57
N ARG A 57 -12.65 15.08 -2.66
CA ARG A 57 -14.04 15.46 -3.00
C ARG A 57 -14.07 16.74 -3.83
N GLU A 58 -13.27 17.74 -3.47
CA GLU A 58 -13.14 18.97 -4.28
C GLU A 58 -12.67 18.68 -5.71
N LEU A 59 -11.68 17.78 -5.89
CA LEU A 59 -11.24 17.36 -7.23
C LEU A 59 -12.33 16.63 -8.02
N ILE A 60 -13.11 15.78 -7.36
CA ILE A 60 -14.24 15.08 -7.99
C ILE A 60 -15.34 16.05 -8.41
N ASP A 61 -15.63 17.06 -7.58
CA ASP A 61 -16.60 18.10 -7.90
C ASP A 61 -16.15 18.90 -9.13
N MET A 62 -14.86 19.27 -9.20
CA MET A 62 -14.29 19.92 -10.39
C MET A 62 -14.41 19.07 -11.66
N LEU A 63 -14.17 17.76 -11.55
CA LEU A 63 -14.32 16.84 -12.69
C LEU A 63 -15.78 16.65 -13.10
N SER A 64 -16.71 16.78 -12.16
CA SER A 64 -18.14 16.66 -12.41
C SER A 64 -18.71 17.85 -13.18
N LEU A 65 -18.10 19.03 -13.06
CA LEU A 65 -18.46 20.24 -13.82
C LEU A 65 -18.14 20.14 -15.33
N ARG A 66 -17.30 19.18 -15.73
CA ARG A 66 -16.74 19.10 -17.09
C ARG A 66 -17.66 18.47 -18.15
N SER A 67 -18.60 17.60 -17.80
CA SER A 67 -19.37 16.87 -18.82
C SER A 67 -20.66 16.23 -18.31
N GLU A 68 -21.83 16.75 -18.70
CA GLU A 68 -23.14 16.14 -18.35
C GLU A 68 -23.34 14.70 -18.87
N LYS A 69 -22.61 14.27 -19.92
CA LYS A 69 -22.86 12.98 -20.60
C LYS A 69 -21.96 11.83 -20.15
N ASP A 70 -20.83 12.10 -19.49
CA ASP A 70 -19.83 11.07 -19.15
C ASP A 70 -19.12 11.32 -17.79
N ILE A 71 -19.79 11.97 -16.82
CA ILE A 71 -19.25 12.26 -15.47
C ILE A 71 -18.62 11.01 -14.85
N ILE A 72 -19.38 9.91 -14.79
CA ILE A 72 -18.96 8.66 -14.15
C ILE A 72 -17.69 8.11 -14.79
N ARG A 73 -17.59 8.17 -16.12
CA ARG A 73 -16.41 7.70 -16.85
C ARG A 73 -15.19 8.57 -16.55
N SER A 74 -15.37 9.89 -16.47
CA SER A 74 -14.29 10.83 -16.14
C SER A 74 -13.75 10.62 -14.74
N ILE A 75 -14.62 10.51 -13.73
CA ILE A 75 -14.22 10.25 -12.33
C ILE A 75 -13.54 8.88 -12.23
N ARG A 76 -14.06 7.85 -12.92
CA ARG A 76 -13.44 6.53 -12.97
C ARG A 76 -12.02 6.57 -13.50
N ASN A 77 -11.82 7.23 -14.64
CA ASN A 77 -10.49 7.39 -15.22
C ASN A 77 -9.56 8.15 -14.26
N TYR A 78 -10.09 9.15 -13.56
CA TYR A 78 -9.32 9.90 -12.57
C TYR A 78 -8.84 9.02 -11.41
N TYR A 79 -9.70 8.19 -10.81
CA TYR A 79 -9.28 7.28 -9.74
C TYR A 79 -8.22 6.27 -10.19
N ILE A 80 -8.28 5.79 -11.43
CA ILE A 80 -7.23 4.90 -11.99
C ILE A 80 -5.89 5.65 -12.13
N ILE A 81 -5.92 6.92 -12.54
CA ILE A 81 -4.72 7.75 -12.62
C ILE A 81 -4.19 8.03 -11.21
N LEU A 82 -5.06 8.42 -10.28
CA LEU A 82 -4.72 8.69 -8.89
C LEU A 82 -4.09 7.46 -8.22
N SER A 83 -4.64 6.25 -8.43
CA SER A 83 -4.06 5.01 -7.88
C SER A 83 -2.63 4.77 -8.40
N SER A 84 -2.36 5.15 -9.64
CA SER A 84 -1.03 5.03 -10.26
C SER A 84 -0.04 6.06 -9.68
N VAL A 85 -0.49 7.30 -9.47
CA VAL A 85 0.29 8.37 -8.82
C VAL A 85 0.61 8.00 -7.38
N MET A 86 -0.39 7.53 -6.64
CA MET A 86 -0.27 6.95 -5.31
C MET A 86 0.78 5.82 -5.30
N ALA A 87 0.65 4.82 -6.16
CA ALA A 87 1.59 3.71 -6.23
C ALA A 87 3.04 4.16 -6.49
N ARG A 88 3.23 5.18 -7.35
CA ARG A 88 4.54 5.81 -7.55
C ARG A 88 5.06 6.44 -6.27
N LYS A 89 4.19 7.15 -5.54
CA LYS A 89 4.55 7.76 -4.26
C LYS A 89 4.94 6.72 -3.23
N LEU A 90 4.22 5.60 -3.14
CA LEU A 90 4.59 4.46 -2.29
C LEU A 90 6.00 3.99 -2.61
N TYR A 91 6.33 3.83 -3.89
CA TYR A 91 7.67 3.44 -4.32
C TYR A 91 8.75 4.47 -3.94
N GLU A 92 8.49 5.78 -4.10
CA GLU A 92 9.39 6.85 -3.63
C GLU A 92 9.63 6.78 -2.12
N MET A 93 8.59 6.43 -1.35
CA MET A 93 8.63 6.20 0.10
C MET A 93 9.25 4.85 0.49
N ARG A 94 9.95 4.17 -0.43
CA ARG A 94 10.65 2.89 -0.21
C ARG A 94 9.76 1.69 0.08
N VAL A 95 8.45 1.82 -0.12
CA VAL A 95 7.63 0.86 -0.86
C VAL A 95 8.30 -0.29 -1.64
N PRO A 96 8.36 -1.58 -1.23
CA PRO A 96 8.79 -2.63 -2.14
C PRO A 96 7.99 -2.60 -3.43
N PRO A 97 8.64 -2.68 -4.60
CA PRO A 97 7.97 -2.54 -5.89
C PRO A 97 6.76 -3.45 -6.06
N LYS A 98 6.84 -4.69 -5.56
CA LYS A 98 5.73 -5.65 -5.59
C LYS A 98 4.53 -5.19 -4.77
N LYS A 99 4.75 -4.62 -3.57
CA LYS A 99 3.67 -4.09 -2.72
C LYS A 99 3.06 -2.83 -3.34
N ALA A 100 3.87 -1.92 -3.88
CA ALA A 100 3.38 -0.73 -4.58
C ALA A 100 2.57 -1.10 -5.85
N PHE A 101 3.02 -2.10 -6.60
CA PHE A 101 2.28 -2.61 -7.76
C PHE A 101 0.96 -3.29 -7.34
N ALA A 102 1.00 -4.14 -6.31
CA ALA A 102 -0.18 -4.80 -5.77
C ALA A 102 -1.22 -3.79 -5.26
N PHE A 103 -0.77 -2.70 -4.61
CA PHE A 103 -1.63 -1.57 -4.23
C PHE A 103 -2.35 -1.01 -5.47
N ASN A 104 -1.61 -0.67 -6.53
CA ASN A 104 -2.23 -0.12 -7.74
C ASN A 104 -3.26 -1.09 -8.34
N SER A 105 -2.92 -2.37 -8.46
CA SER A 105 -3.82 -3.39 -9.00
C SER A 105 -5.09 -3.54 -8.16
N ALA A 106 -4.96 -3.55 -6.82
CA ALA A 106 -6.10 -3.63 -5.92
C ALA A 106 -7.03 -2.41 -6.05
N CYS A 107 -6.47 -1.20 -6.15
CA CYS A 107 -7.24 0.03 -6.35
C CYS A 107 -7.97 0.04 -7.68
N VAL A 108 -7.32 -0.39 -8.78
CA VAL A 108 -7.97 -0.50 -10.10
C VAL A 108 -9.12 -1.51 -10.06
N GLU A 109 -8.92 -2.67 -9.41
CA GLU A 109 -9.98 -3.67 -9.25
C GLU A 109 -11.15 -3.16 -8.40
N LEU A 110 -10.88 -2.38 -7.34
CA LEU A 110 -11.90 -1.71 -6.52
C LEU A 110 -12.74 -0.74 -7.36
N VAL A 111 -12.07 0.13 -8.14
CA VAL A 111 -12.70 1.08 -9.05
C VAL A 111 -13.58 0.36 -10.07
N ASP A 112 -13.07 -0.70 -10.70
CA ASP A 112 -13.82 -1.45 -11.73
C ASP A 112 -15.06 -2.16 -11.16
N LYS A 113 -14.99 -2.67 -9.92
CA LYS A 113 -16.10 -3.36 -9.26
C LYS A 113 -17.20 -2.43 -8.76
N HIS A 114 -16.85 -1.24 -8.30
CA HIS A 114 -17.76 -0.35 -7.55
C HIS A 114 -18.18 0.93 -8.28
N MET A 115 -17.60 1.27 -9.45
CA MET A 115 -17.96 2.50 -10.18
C MET A 115 -19.05 2.33 -11.26
N ASN A 116 -20.02 1.47 -10.98
CA ASN A 116 -21.20 1.19 -11.81
C ASN A 116 -22.44 1.98 -11.36
N ASP A 117 -22.48 2.51 -10.13
CA ASP A 117 -23.57 3.31 -9.54
C ASP A 117 -23.03 4.55 -8.76
N SER A 118 -23.88 5.27 -8.01
CA SER A 118 -23.59 6.50 -7.23
C SER A 118 -22.59 6.35 -6.06
N GLU A 119 -21.79 5.27 -6.03
CA GLU A 119 -20.87 4.91 -4.94
C GLU A 119 -19.46 5.51 -5.10
N PHE A 120 -19.25 6.46 -6.01
CA PHE A 120 -17.93 7.04 -6.28
C PHE A 120 -17.30 7.71 -5.04
N MET A 121 -18.11 8.28 -4.15
CA MET A 121 -17.62 8.87 -2.89
C MET A 121 -17.11 7.82 -1.91
N PHE A 122 -17.75 6.65 -1.89
CA PHE A 122 -17.29 5.53 -1.08
C PHE A 122 -15.93 5.03 -1.58
N VAL A 123 -15.76 4.88 -2.90
CA VAL A 123 -14.47 4.48 -3.49
C VAL A 123 -13.37 5.50 -3.16
N ALA A 124 -13.65 6.80 -3.18
CA ALA A 124 -12.69 7.83 -2.78
C ALA A 124 -12.22 7.64 -1.34
N ASP A 125 -13.14 7.50 -0.39
CA ASP A 125 -12.82 7.32 1.02
C ASP A 125 -11.98 6.04 1.24
N GLU A 126 -12.35 4.93 0.59
CA GLU A 126 -11.62 3.65 0.68
C GLU A 126 -10.21 3.73 0.08
N LEU A 127 -10.03 4.45 -1.05
CA LEU A 127 -8.71 4.66 -1.66
C LEU A 127 -7.77 5.41 -0.71
N ILE A 128 -8.27 6.47 -0.06
CA ILE A 128 -7.50 7.24 0.91
C ILE A 128 -7.18 6.41 2.15
N GLU A 129 -8.16 5.70 2.72
CA GLU A 129 -7.95 4.85 3.89
C GLU A 129 -6.93 3.74 3.59
N PHE A 130 -7.02 3.07 2.45
CA PHE A 130 -6.08 2.02 2.06
C PHE A 130 -4.67 2.57 1.83
N PHE A 131 -4.53 3.74 1.23
CA PHE A 131 -3.21 4.35 1.06
C PHE A 131 -2.60 4.77 2.40
N VAL A 132 -3.38 5.44 3.25
CA VAL A 132 -2.99 5.85 4.59
C VAL A 132 -2.63 4.65 5.45
N SER A 133 -3.30 3.50 5.31
CA SER A 133 -2.93 2.29 6.03
C SER A 133 -1.53 1.79 5.63
N ILE A 134 -1.19 1.79 4.34
CA ILE A 134 0.14 1.39 3.86
C ILE A 134 1.24 2.34 4.35
N ILE A 135 0.99 3.65 4.40
CA ILE A 135 1.97 4.60 4.98
C ILE A 135 2.02 4.51 6.51
N SER A 136 0.90 4.31 7.18
CA SER A 136 0.87 4.23 8.65
C SER A 136 1.62 3.01 9.15
N GLU A 137 1.55 1.88 8.43
CA GLU A 137 2.41 0.71 8.67
C GLU A 137 3.90 1.00 8.43
N ARG A 138 4.23 2.10 7.74
CA ARG A 138 5.60 2.61 7.53
C ARG A 138 6.07 3.63 8.55
N LYS A 139 5.28 4.03 9.56
CA LYS A 139 5.83 4.75 10.73
C LYS A 139 6.79 3.81 11.44
N GLN A 140 8.02 3.83 10.95
CA GLN A 140 9.03 2.85 11.28
C GLN A 140 9.57 3.20 12.66
N PRO A 141 9.65 2.21 13.56
CA PRO A 141 10.41 2.31 14.80
C PRO A 141 11.74 3.02 14.57
N SER A 142 11.93 4.19 15.19
CA SER A 142 13.20 4.90 15.12
C SER A 142 14.06 4.52 16.30
N PHE A 143 15.11 3.76 16.03
CA PHE A 143 16.16 3.45 16.97
C PHE A 143 17.28 4.48 16.88
N GLY A 144 18.03 4.63 17.97
CA GLY A 144 19.25 5.44 18.01
C GLY A 144 20.40 4.92 17.14
N HIS A 145 20.18 3.89 16.33
CA HIS A 145 21.20 3.25 15.50
C HIS A 145 20.70 3.03 14.06
N GLN A 146 21.34 3.69 13.09
CA GLN A 146 20.90 3.71 11.70
C GLN A 146 20.85 2.31 11.06
N THR A 147 21.82 1.43 11.35
CA THR A 147 21.81 0.05 10.83
C THR A 147 20.61 -0.73 11.35
N VAL A 148 20.20 -0.53 12.60
CA VAL A 148 19.04 -1.24 13.17
C VAL A 148 17.75 -0.78 12.50
N ASN A 149 17.62 0.54 12.27
CA ASN A 149 16.51 1.08 11.47
C ASN A 149 16.45 0.44 10.08
N LYS A 150 17.59 0.39 9.37
CA LYS A 150 17.66 -0.22 8.04
C LYS A 150 17.32 -1.72 8.05
N VAL A 151 17.76 -2.45 9.07
CA VAL A 151 17.46 -3.89 9.22
C VAL A 151 15.97 -4.11 9.49
N VAL A 152 15.35 -3.30 10.33
CA VAL A 152 13.90 -3.35 10.58
C VAL A 152 13.10 -3.07 9.31
N ILE A 153 13.47 -2.04 8.55
CA ILE A 153 12.88 -1.74 7.24
C ILE A 153 13.00 -2.97 6.33
N TYR A 154 14.21 -3.50 6.17
CA TYR A 154 14.51 -4.61 5.28
C TYR A 154 13.70 -5.87 5.63
N ILE A 155 13.58 -6.21 6.91
CA ILE A 155 12.77 -7.35 7.34
C ILE A 155 11.29 -7.12 7.04
N ASN A 156 10.74 -5.94 7.33
CA ASN A 156 9.33 -5.65 7.08
C ASN A 156 8.97 -5.72 5.58
N ASP A 157 9.95 -5.42 4.74
CA ASP A 157 9.82 -5.45 3.28
C ASP A 157 9.99 -6.83 2.67
N GLU A 158 10.77 -7.70 3.31
CA GLU A 158 11.18 -9.00 2.75
C GLU A 158 10.77 -10.21 3.60
N VAL A 159 9.93 -10.05 4.63
CA VAL A 159 9.54 -11.11 5.58
C VAL A 159 8.93 -12.37 4.93
N GLU A 160 8.32 -12.25 3.75
CA GLU A 160 7.79 -13.38 2.97
C GLU A 160 8.87 -14.14 2.20
N ARG A 161 10.10 -13.62 2.08
CA ARG A 161 11.24 -14.36 1.54
C ARG A 161 11.89 -15.22 2.61
N ASP A 162 12.64 -16.22 2.16
CA ASP A 162 13.47 -17.04 3.04
C ASP A 162 14.64 -16.19 3.54
N LEU A 163 14.38 -15.44 4.61
CA LEU A 163 15.35 -14.58 5.28
C LEU A 163 15.92 -15.30 6.50
N SER A 164 17.22 -15.61 6.46
CA SER A 164 18.00 -15.96 7.65
C SER A 164 18.73 -14.74 8.23
N VAL A 165 19.26 -14.88 9.45
CA VAL A 165 20.12 -13.84 10.05
C VAL A 165 21.39 -13.65 9.23
N GLU A 166 21.91 -14.75 8.68
CA GLU A 166 23.06 -14.80 7.79
C GLU A 166 22.82 -13.99 6.51
N ASP A 167 21.64 -14.13 5.90
CA ASP A 167 21.27 -13.38 4.69
C ASP A 167 21.19 -11.88 4.95
N ILE A 168 20.59 -11.48 6.08
CA ILE A 168 20.50 -10.07 6.48
C ILE A 168 21.89 -9.51 6.74
N ALA A 169 22.73 -10.23 7.50
CA ALA A 169 24.09 -9.81 7.78
C ALA A 169 24.92 -9.61 6.50
N LYS A 170 24.78 -10.55 5.56
CA LYS A 170 25.40 -10.47 4.22
C LYS A 170 24.89 -9.28 3.41
N HIS A 171 23.58 -9.01 3.43
CA HIS A 171 22.99 -7.87 2.72
C HIS A 171 23.56 -6.53 3.19
N PHE A 172 23.80 -6.39 4.50
CA PHE A 172 24.35 -5.18 5.09
C PHE A 172 25.88 -5.17 5.19
N SER A 173 26.57 -6.19 4.65
CA SER A 173 28.04 -6.33 4.72
C SER A 173 28.59 -6.26 6.15
N ILE A 174 27.91 -6.88 7.10
CA ILE A 174 28.27 -6.95 8.52
C ILE A 174 28.35 -8.40 9.00
N SER A 175 29.11 -8.67 10.05
CA SER A 175 29.12 -10.02 10.64
C SER A 175 27.81 -10.31 11.37
N THR A 176 27.36 -11.57 11.34
CA THR A 176 26.15 -12.04 12.03
C THR A 176 26.19 -11.75 13.54
N SER A 177 27.35 -11.93 14.15
CA SER A 177 27.60 -11.62 15.57
C SER A 177 27.44 -10.13 15.86
N HIS A 178 28.03 -9.27 15.03
CA HIS A 178 27.90 -7.82 15.19
C HIS A 178 26.44 -7.37 15.03
N LEU A 179 25.76 -7.83 13.98
CA LEU A 179 24.35 -7.54 13.73
C LEU A 179 23.46 -7.97 14.90
N SER A 180 23.62 -9.21 15.37
CA SER A 180 22.82 -9.74 16.48
C SER A 180 23.03 -8.93 17.76
N ARG A 181 24.27 -8.48 18.03
CA ARG A 181 24.60 -7.65 19.17
C ARG A 181 23.92 -6.28 19.09
N ILE A 182 24.16 -5.52 18.01
CA ILE A 182 23.60 -4.17 17.89
C ILE A 182 22.08 -4.18 17.81
N PHE A 183 21.49 -5.19 17.16
CA PHE A 183 20.04 -5.30 17.07
C PHE A 183 19.43 -5.53 18.44
N ARG A 184 19.97 -6.46 19.24
CA ARG A 184 19.47 -6.69 20.61
C ARG A 184 19.65 -5.47 21.51
N GLU A 185 20.80 -4.83 21.43
CA GLU A 185 21.14 -3.63 22.21
C GLU A 185 20.15 -2.49 21.96
N HIS A 186 19.82 -2.23 20.69
CA HIS A 186 18.96 -1.11 20.33
C HIS A 186 17.47 -1.45 20.24
N ALA A 187 17.09 -2.66 19.84
CA ALA A 187 15.70 -3.07 19.64
C ALA A 187 15.07 -3.76 20.87
N GLY A 188 15.89 -4.23 21.82
CA GLY A 188 15.44 -4.89 23.06
C GLY A 188 15.09 -6.38 22.90
N ILE A 189 15.11 -6.92 21.69
CA ILE A 189 14.88 -8.33 21.37
C ILE A 189 15.91 -8.87 20.39
N THR A 190 16.05 -10.19 20.28
CA THR A 190 16.95 -10.76 19.28
C THR A 190 16.39 -10.61 17.86
N LEU A 191 17.29 -10.58 16.88
CA LEU A 191 16.90 -10.51 15.46
C LEU A 191 16.06 -11.71 15.02
N VAL A 192 16.36 -12.91 15.56
CA VAL A 192 15.60 -14.13 15.30
C VAL A 192 14.17 -14.02 15.88
N GLU A 193 14.02 -13.47 17.08
CA GLU A 193 12.69 -13.24 17.65
C GLU A 193 11.89 -12.24 16.83
N TYR A 194 12.54 -11.18 16.33
CA TYR A 194 11.92 -10.19 15.48
C TYR A 194 11.45 -10.79 14.14
N LEU A 195 12.29 -11.58 13.46
CA LEU A 195 11.88 -12.29 12.25
C LEU A 195 10.65 -13.18 12.49
N ASN A 196 10.66 -13.94 13.58
CA ASN A 196 9.55 -14.82 13.93
C ASN A 196 8.26 -14.06 14.23
N VAL A 197 8.33 -12.93 14.95
CA VAL A 197 7.12 -12.15 15.27
C VAL A 197 6.55 -11.48 14.02
N ARG A 198 7.41 -10.95 13.14
CA ARG A 198 6.98 -10.38 11.86
C ARG A 198 6.31 -11.43 10.97
N ARG A 199 6.86 -12.64 10.89
CA ARG A 199 6.23 -13.76 10.17
C ARG A 199 4.87 -14.12 10.75
N VAL A 200 4.71 -14.11 12.07
CA VAL A 200 3.41 -14.31 12.72
C VAL A 200 2.43 -13.22 12.33
N GLU A 201 2.82 -11.95 12.43
CA GLU A 201 1.97 -10.81 12.09
C GLU A 201 1.39 -10.91 10.67
N GLU A 202 2.23 -11.12 9.66
CA GLU A 202 1.81 -11.24 8.26
C GLU A 202 0.97 -12.51 8.00
N SER A 203 1.29 -13.62 8.68
CA SER A 203 0.58 -14.90 8.48
C SER A 203 -0.91 -14.84 8.86
N GLN A 204 -1.28 -13.91 9.75
CA GLN A 204 -2.67 -13.72 10.17
C GLN A 204 -3.60 -13.40 8.99
N TYR A 205 -3.13 -12.60 8.02
CA TYR A 205 -3.93 -12.25 6.85
C TYR A 205 -4.30 -13.49 6.04
N TYR A 206 -3.32 -14.36 5.78
CA TYR A 206 -3.54 -15.63 5.07
C TYR A 206 -4.40 -16.60 5.87
N LEU A 207 -4.30 -16.59 7.20
CA LEU A 207 -5.16 -17.40 8.04
C LEU A 207 -6.64 -16.99 7.94
N ARG A 208 -6.92 -15.69 7.77
CA ARG A 208 -8.28 -15.12 7.74
C ARG A 208 -8.90 -15.06 6.34
N HIS A 209 -8.08 -14.85 5.32
CA HIS A 209 -8.55 -14.51 3.97
C HIS A 209 -8.16 -15.54 2.89
N SER A 210 -7.62 -16.71 3.27
CA SER A 210 -7.29 -17.77 2.31
C SER A 210 -7.65 -19.16 2.84
N ASP A 211 -7.92 -20.09 1.91
CA ASP A 211 -8.23 -21.48 2.20
C ASP A 211 -6.99 -22.38 2.39
N LYS A 212 -5.78 -21.78 2.39
CA LYS A 212 -4.52 -22.52 2.52
C LYS A 212 -4.47 -23.31 3.83
N GLY A 213 -3.90 -24.50 3.79
CA GLY A 213 -3.67 -25.29 5.00
C GLY A 213 -2.68 -24.61 5.95
N ILE A 214 -2.81 -24.83 7.27
CA ILE A 214 -1.87 -24.25 8.27
C ILE A 214 -0.42 -24.69 7.97
N SER A 215 -0.21 -25.93 7.51
CA SER A 215 1.11 -26.39 7.06
C SER A 215 1.65 -25.62 5.85
N GLU A 216 0.78 -25.20 4.94
CA GLU A 216 1.17 -24.47 3.73
C GLU A 216 1.56 -23.03 4.09
N ILE A 217 0.76 -22.37 4.93
CA ILE A 217 1.09 -21.03 5.46
C ILE A 217 2.40 -21.08 6.24
N SER A 218 2.61 -22.10 7.09
CA SER A 218 3.87 -22.30 7.80
C SER A 218 5.07 -22.36 6.85
N LYS A 219 4.94 -23.05 5.71
CA LYS A 219 6.01 -23.13 4.69
C LYS A 219 6.19 -21.81 3.95
N GLN A 220 5.09 -21.12 3.62
CA GLN A 220 5.12 -19.81 2.95
C GLN A 220 5.90 -18.76 3.77
N PHE A 221 5.81 -18.83 5.10
CA PHE A 221 6.56 -17.95 6.01
C PHE A 221 7.85 -18.57 6.55
N HIS A 222 8.39 -19.59 5.88
CA HIS A 222 9.71 -20.18 6.14
C HIS A 222 9.91 -20.65 7.58
N PHE A 223 8.85 -21.16 8.22
CA PHE A 223 8.98 -21.92 9.45
C PHE A 223 9.39 -23.35 9.11
N CYS A 224 10.32 -23.91 9.89
CA CYS A 224 10.85 -25.25 9.67
C CYS A 224 9.79 -26.36 9.70
N ASN A 225 8.69 -26.16 10.43
CA ASN A 225 7.53 -27.03 10.42
C ASN A 225 6.30 -26.36 11.07
N GLN A 226 5.12 -26.94 10.84
CA GLN A 226 3.83 -26.47 11.36
C GLN A 226 3.79 -26.41 12.90
N SER A 227 4.42 -27.37 13.59
CA SER A 227 4.41 -27.43 15.06
C SER A 227 5.18 -26.25 15.66
N TYR A 228 6.34 -25.90 15.08
CA TYR A 228 7.12 -24.74 15.46
C TYR A 228 6.36 -23.45 15.16
N PHE A 229 5.77 -23.32 13.97
CA PHE A 229 4.90 -22.19 13.64
C PHE A 229 3.77 -22.03 14.66
N THR A 230 3.03 -23.10 14.97
CA THR A 230 1.92 -23.08 15.93
C THR A 230 2.38 -22.62 17.32
N ARG A 231 3.55 -23.10 17.78
CA ARG A 231 4.12 -22.71 19.07
C ARG A 231 4.48 -21.22 19.09
N ILE A 232 5.12 -20.71 18.04
CA ILE A 232 5.53 -19.32 17.94
C ILE A 232 4.32 -18.40 17.78
N PHE A 233 3.36 -18.78 16.94
CA PHE A 233 2.10 -18.05 16.77
C PHE A 233 1.37 -17.93 18.12
N LYS A 234 1.23 -19.03 18.86
CA LYS A 234 0.60 -19.01 20.20
C LYS A 234 1.40 -18.22 21.22
N LYS A 235 2.74 -18.25 21.17
CA LYS A 235 3.60 -17.44 22.05
C LYS A 235 3.27 -15.95 21.93
N TYR A 236 3.01 -15.45 20.73
CA TYR A 236 2.80 -14.02 20.48
C TYR A 236 1.33 -13.60 20.48
N THR A 237 0.42 -14.45 19.97
CA THR A 237 -1.01 -14.13 19.81
C THR A 237 -1.90 -14.71 20.90
N GLU A 238 -1.34 -15.51 21.82
CA GLU A 238 -2.03 -16.26 22.89
C GLU A 238 -2.99 -17.37 22.40
N VAL A 239 -3.30 -17.42 21.12
CA VAL A 239 -4.18 -18.42 20.48
C VAL A 239 -3.43 -19.25 19.44
N THR A 240 -3.97 -20.40 19.07
CA THR A 240 -3.39 -21.20 17.96
C THR A 240 -3.79 -20.64 16.59
N PRO A 241 -3.02 -20.91 15.51
CA PRO A 241 -3.42 -20.50 14.14
C PRO A 241 -4.81 -20.99 13.74
N LYS A 242 -5.20 -22.19 14.20
CA LYS A 242 -6.53 -22.75 13.96
C LYS A 242 -7.62 -21.95 14.68
N GLN A 243 -7.43 -21.69 15.97
CA GLN A 243 -8.39 -20.87 16.74
C GLN A 243 -8.53 -19.46 16.17
N PHE A 244 -7.43 -18.85 15.71
CA PHE A 244 -7.44 -17.56 15.03
C PHE A 244 -8.26 -17.59 13.73
N ARG A 245 -8.09 -18.64 12.91
CA ARG A 245 -8.86 -18.84 11.68
C ARG A 245 -10.35 -19.06 11.94
N ASP A 246 -10.68 -19.87 12.94
CA ASP A 246 -12.05 -20.28 13.23
C ASP A 246 -12.87 -19.15 13.90
N SER A 247 -12.25 -18.03 14.29
CA SER A 247 -12.91 -16.89 14.96
C SER A 247 -12.55 -15.55 14.34
N GLN A 248 -13.51 -14.95 13.62
CA GLN A 248 -13.40 -13.61 13.03
C GLN A 248 -13.28 -12.48 14.07
N HIS A 249 -13.66 -12.75 15.33
CA HIS A 249 -13.68 -11.75 16.41
C HIS A 249 -12.31 -11.53 17.07
N ILE A 250 -11.33 -12.42 16.85
CA ILE A 250 -9.99 -12.25 17.40
C ILE A 250 -9.33 -11.10 16.63
N PRO A 251 -8.88 -10.02 17.28
CA PRO A 251 -8.23 -8.92 16.58
C PRO A 251 -6.87 -9.36 16.02
N TYR A 252 -6.42 -8.69 14.96
CA TYR A 252 -5.06 -8.88 14.47
C TYR A 252 -4.06 -8.47 15.55
N PHE A 253 -3.16 -9.40 15.89
CA PHE A 253 -2.00 -9.11 16.71
C PHE A 253 -1.04 -8.19 15.96
N ARG A 254 -0.54 -7.17 16.64
CA ARG A 254 0.49 -6.27 16.16
C ARG A 254 1.60 -6.17 17.20
N TYR A 255 2.85 -6.31 16.79
CA TYR A 255 3.99 -6.27 17.71
C TYR A 255 4.62 -4.89 17.77
N THR A 256 4.79 -4.37 18.98
CA THR A 256 5.51 -3.13 19.23
C THR A 256 6.93 -3.45 19.70
N LEU A 257 7.93 -2.91 19.01
CA LEU A 257 9.33 -3.07 19.41
C LEU A 257 9.60 -2.32 20.73
N PRO A 258 10.16 -2.97 21.77
CA PRO A 258 10.26 -2.39 23.11
C PRO A 258 11.01 -1.05 23.18
N ASN A 259 12.04 -0.89 22.35
CA ASN A 259 12.94 0.25 22.39
C ASN A 259 12.73 1.22 21.21
N ALA A 260 11.62 1.09 20.47
CA ALA A 260 11.25 2.02 19.42
C ALA A 260 10.91 3.39 20.02
N LYS A 261 11.47 4.47 19.45
CA LYS A 261 11.07 5.85 19.77
C LYS A 261 10.05 6.37 18.78
#